data_AF-A0A326RVV4-F1
#
_entry.id   AF-A0A326RVV4-F1
#
_cell.length_a   1.000
_cell.length_b   1.000
_cell.length_c   1.000
_cell.angle_alpha   90.00
_cell.angle_beta   90.00
_cell.angle_gamma   90.00
#
_symmetry.space_group_name_H-M   'P 1'
#
loop_
_entity.id
_entity.type
_entity.pdbx_description
1 polymer ?
#
loop_
_entity_poly.entity_id
_entity_poly.type
_entity_poly.pdbx_seq_one_letter_code
_entity_poly.pdbx_strand_id
1 'polypeptide(L)'
;MSIFLTRIAFFFCLCFSLQAFSQDSISKTSTDSLFASAKDSLVVKEGNGFLSDLKNNDFPRLEELIRKGKTYSLLANQIRMELEDTMDTIRLSEEIPEMETTLEALDERIKTPNTQFNFRYIFALDKILVSIQEKNEELDKIAQGKLDRLQRLDSLLKTIKSDKFFLFKIRDSTLLPSYAEEIQNLKFNIHALDSALYRQELIAARFQARLSKVTITL
;
A
#
# COMPACT_ATOMS: atom_id res chain seq x y z
N MET A 1 24.15 18.00 44.08
CA MET A 1 23.49 18.70 42.96
C MET A 1 24.34 19.92 42.58
N SER A 2 25.37 19.77 41.74
CA SER A 2 26.22 20.90 41.30
C SER A 2 27.22 20.57 40.18
N ILE A 3 27.57 19.29 39.94
CA ILE A 3 28.71 18.96 39.06
C ILE A 3 28.31 18.67 37.59
N PHE A 4 27.02 18.48 37.30
CA PHE A 4 26.57 18.16 35.93
C PHE A 4 26.19 19.39 35.07
N LEU A 5 25.99 20.56 35.65
CA LEU A 5 25.59 21.76 34.89
C LEU A 5 26.77 22.49 34.21
N THR A 6 28.01 22.27 34.64
CA THR A 6 29.18 23.02 34.15
C THR A 6 29.81 22.45 32.88
N ARG A 7 29.41 21.25 32.42
CA ARG A 7 29.94 20.64 31.18
C ARG A 7 29.16 21.00 29.91
N ILE A 8 27.98 21.59 30.01
CA ILE A 8 27.16 21.96 28.84
C ILE A 8 27.55 23.34 28.29
N ALA A 9 28.14 24.22 29.11
CA ALA A 9 28.53 25.56 28.66
C ALA A 9 29.88 25.62 27.91
N PHE A 10 30.70 24.56 27.94
CA PHE A 10 32.05 24.58 27.36
C PHE A 10 32.13 24.06 25.92
N PHE A 11 31.07 23.46 25.38
CA PHE A 11 31.05 22.93 24.01
C PHE A 11 30.56 23.96 22.97
N PHE A 12 30.07 25.12 23.41
CA PHE A 12 29.51 26.15 22.53
C PHE A 12 30.50 27.25 22.11
N CYS A 13 31.79 27.10 22.43
CA CYS A 13 32.79 28.17 22.26
C CYS A 13 34.10 27.73 21.58
N LEU A 14 34.03 26.76 20.65
CA LEU A 14 35.24 26.21 19.99
C LEU A 14 35.12 25.96 18.48
N CYS A 15 34.21 26.65 17.78
CA CYS A 15 34.18 26.63 16.31
C CYS A 15 34.27 28.00 15.64
N PHE A 16 34.61 29.04 16.40
CA PHE A 16 35.03 30.31 15.83
C PHE A 16 36.56 30.41 15.92
N SER A 17 37.25 30.04 14.83
CA SER A 17 38.36 30.79 14.23
C SER A 17 39.23 29.90 13.33
N LEU A 18 39.74 30.54 12.28
CA LEU A 18 40.73 30.07 11.30
C LEU A 18 40.23 29.08 10.24
N GLN A 19 39.78 29.65 9.11
CA GLN A 19 40.60 29.57 7.90
C GLN A 19 40.40 30.85 7.07
N ALA A 20 41.51 31.55 6.85
CA ALA A 20 41.63 32.70 5.98
C ALA A 20 42.24 32.28 4.64
N PHE A 21 41.79 32.98 3.60
CA PHE A 21 42.49 33.30 2.35
C PHE A 21 42.74 32.22 1.28
N SER A 22 42.05 32.39 0.14
CA SER A 22 42.75 32.58 -1.14
C SER A 22 41.93 33.51 -2.04
N GLN A 23 42.61 34.49 -2.63
CA GLN A 23 42.12 35.31 -3.74
C GLN A 23 41.79 34.42 -4.93
N ASP A 24 40.72 34.74 -5.66
CA ASP A 24 40.85 34.98 -7.10
C ASP A 24 39.75 35.92 -7.57
N SER A 25 40.17 37.07 -8.07
CA SER A 25 39.36 38.00 -8.82
C SER A 25 39.06 37.38 -10.19
N ILE A 26 37.84 36.87 -10.36
CA ILE A 26 37.32 36.52 -11.69
C ILE A 26 36.12 37.40 -11.99
N SER A 27 36.28 38.12 -13.09
CA SER A 27 35.37 39.04 -13.73
C SER A 27 33.94 38.53 -13.78
N LYS A 28 32.99 39.43 -13.45
CA LYS A 28 31.60 39.36 -13.92
C LYS A 28 31.60 39.37 -15.44
N THR A 29 31.56 38.19 -16.06
CA THR A 29 31.00 38.02 -17.40
C THR A 29 29.55 37.57 -17.23
N SER A 30 28.67 38.54 -17.41
CA SER A 30 27.24 38.39 -17.60
C SER A 30 26.96 37.67 -18.91
N THR A 31 27.25 36.37 -18.97
CA THR A 31 26.95 35.49 -20.09
C THR A 31 26.67 34.07 -19.59
N ASP A 32 25.66 33.90 -18.73
CA ASP A 32 25.06 32.55 -18.55
C ASP A 32 23.67 32.51 -17.90
N SER A 33 22.98 33.64 -17.81
CA SER A 33 21.57 33.66 -17.38
C SER A 33 20.59 33.16 -18.44
N LEU A 34 21.02 32.93 -19.69
CA LEU A 34 20.19 32.40 -20.77
C LEU A 34 20.33 30.88 -20.98
N PHE A 35 21.46 30.27 -20.61
CA PHE A 35 21.60 28.81 -20.63
C PHE A 35 21.12 28.14 -19.33
N ALA A 36 21.09 28.88 -18.21
CA ALA A 36 20.44 28.43 -16.98
C ALA A 36 18.90 28.34 -17.13
N SER A 37 18.29 29.19 -17.97
CA SER A 37 16.83 29.20 -18.19
C SER A 37 16.35 28.15 -19.20
N ALA A 38 17.22 27.66 -20.09
CA ALA A 38 16.85 26.70 -21.14
C ALA A 38 16.92 25.23 -20.67
N LYS A 39 17.74 24.92 -19.64
CA LYS A 39 17.82 23.57 -19.05
C LYS A 39 16.62 23.23 -18.15
N ASP A 40 15.84 24.23 -17.74
CA ASP A 40 14.79 24.08 -16.73
C ASP A 40 13.39 23.74 -17.30
N SER A 41 13.31 23.38 -18.59
CA SER A 41 12.03 23.17 -19.29
C SER A 41 11.92 21.83 -20.02
N LEU A 42 12.57 20.78 -19.49
CA LEU A 42 12.39 19.41 -20.01
C LEU A 42 11.16 18.71 -19.44
N VAL A 43 10.56 19.25 -18.37
CA VAL A 43 9.40 18.65 -17.68
C VAL A 43 8.19 19.55 -17.88
N VAL A 44 7.08 18.97 -18.37
CA VAL A 44 5.80 19.63 -18.63
C VAL A 44 4.71 18.87 -17.90
N LYS A 45 3.81 19.60 -17.23
CA LYS A 45 2.64 19.00 -16.58
C LYS A 45 1.68 18.42 -17.64
N GLU A 46 1.25 17.19 -17.44
CA GLU A 46 0.26 16.52 -18.27
C GLU A 46 -1.16 16.96 -17.83
N GLY A 47 -1.81 17.84 -18.60
CA GLY A 47 -3.25 18.14 -18.47
C GLY A 47 -3.65 19.61 -18.43
N ASN A 48 -4.61 20.01 -19.28
CA ASN A 48 -5.30 21.30 -19.28
C ASN A 48 -6.52 21.27 -18.34
N GLY A 49 -6.31 21.29 -17.03
CA GLY A 49 -7.45 21.34 -16.10
C GLY A 49 -7.03 21.30 -14.63
N PHE A 50 -7.39 22.37 -13.92
CA PHE A 50 -7.23 22.60 -12.48
C PHE A 50 -5.79 22.73 -11.94
N LEU A 51 -5.64 23.74 -11.07
CA LEU A 51 -4.45 24.16 -10.32
C LEU A 51 -3.57 25.19 -11.04
N SER A 52 -4.06 26.43 -11.03
CA SER A 52 -3.32 27.68 -11.23
C SER A 52 -2.43 28.09 -10.04
N ASP A 53 -2.19 27.19 -9.08
CA ASP A 53 -1.56 27.51 -7.78
C ASP A 53 -0.17 26.88 -7.53
N LEU A 54 0.43 26.22 -8.52
CA LEU A 54 1.82 25.77 -8.38
C LEU A 54 2.76 26.93 -8.72
N LYS A 55 3.30 27.60 -7.70
CA LYS A 55 4.42 28.54 -7.84
C LYS A 55 5.57 27.85 -8.59
N ASN A 56 6.33 28.61 -9.38
CA ASN A 56 7.44 28.16 -10.24
C ASN A 56 8.53 27.29 -9.56
N ASN A 57 8.50 27.10 -8.24
CA ASN A 57 9.41 26.22 -7.48
C ASN A 57 8.90 24.77 -7.31
N ASP A 58 7.70 24.43 -7.76
CA ASP A 58 7.11 23.08 -7.58
C ASP A 58 7.43 22.12 -8.75
N PHE A 59 8.28 22.53 -9.70
CA PHE A 59 8.74 21.65 -10.78
C PHE A 59 9.88 20.75 -10.28
N PRO A 60 9.68 19.42 -10.22
CA PRO A 60 10.73 18.51 -9.80
C PRO A 60 11.83 18.47 -10.85
N ARG A 61 13.08 18.40 -10.39
CA ARG A 61 14.25 18.20 -11.26
C ARG A 61 14.14 16.84 -11.95
N LEU A 62 14.69 16.72 -13.17
CA LEU A 62 14.68 15.45 -13.91
C LEU A 62 15.28 14.29 -13.11
N GLU A 63 16.37 14.52 -12.38
CA GLU A 63 16.99 13.53 -11.50
C GLU A 63 16.01 13.03 -10.42
N GLU A 64 15.21 13.94 -9.85
CA GLU A 64 14.23 13.59 -8.84
C GLU A 64 13.09 12.75 -9.43
N LEU A 65 12.63 13.07 -10.63
CA LEU A 65 11.65 12.27 -11.36
C LEU A 65 12.19 10.87 -11.65
N ILE A 66 13.41 10.76 -12.19
CA ILE A 66 14.03 9.46 -12.51
C ILE A 66 14.18 8.63 -11.23
N ARG A 67 14.65 9.24 -10.13
CA ARG A 67 14.78 8.57 -8.83
C ARG A 67 13.42 8.06 -8.34
N LYS A 68 12.37 8.91 -8.37
CA LYS A 68 11.01 8.52 -7.97
C LYS A 68 10.45 7.40 -8.86
N GLY A 69 10.65 7.48 -10.17
CA GLY A 69 10.22 6.43 -11.12
C GLY A 69 10.84 5.08 -10.80
N LYS A 70 12.14 5.03 -10.49
CA LYS A 70 12.82 3.82 -10.04
C LYS A 70 12.26 3.31 -8.71
N THR A 71 12.05 4.19 -7.74
CA THR A 71 11.46 3.82 -6.44
C THR A 71 10.05 3.22 -6.61
N TYR A 72 9.18 3.84 -7.41
CA TYR A 72 7.84 3.31 -7.65
C TYR A 72 7.84 2.02 -8.46
N SER A 73 8.78 1.85 -9.39
CA SER A 73 8.96 0.57 -10.10
C SER A 73 9.31 -0.55 -9.13
N LEU A 74 10.23 -0.31 -8.19
CA LEU A 74 10.57 -1.27 -7.14
C LEU A 74 9.37 -1.59 -6.24
N LEU A 75 8.64 -0.56 -5.79
CA LEU A 75 7.45 -0.75 -4.95
C LEU A 75 6.33 -1.49 -5.69
N ALA A 76 6.10 -1.18 -6.97
CA ALA A 76 5.12 -1.88 -7.79
C ALA A 76 5.48 -3.36 -7.95
N ASN A 77 6.76 -3.68 -8.14
CA ASN A 77 7.22 -5.06 -8.19
C ASN A 77 7.04 -5.78 -6.84
N GLN A 78 7.32 -5.09 -5.73
CA GLN A 78 7.07 -5.64 -4.39
C GLN A 78 5.58 -5.94 -4.18
N ILE A 79 4.68 -5.00 -4.53
CA ILE A 79 3.23 -5.20 -4.45
C ILE A 79 2.82 -6.39 -5.32
N ARG A 80 3.37 -6.51 -6.54
CA ARG A 80 3.08 -7.64 -7.44
C ARG A 80 3.46 -8.97 -6.80
N MET A 81 4.67 -9.10 -6.29
CA MET A 81 5.14 -10.32 -5.63
C MET A 81 4.26 -10.69 -4.44
N GLU A 82 3.83 -9.71 -3.65
CA GLU A 82 2.96 -9.97 -2.50
C GLU A 82 1.53 -10.34 -2.90
N LEU A 83 1.05 -9.88 -4.07
CA LEU A 83 -0.22 -10.30 -4.65
C LEU A 83 -0.15 -11.71 -5.24
N GLU A 84 1.03 -12.20 -5.64
CA GLU A 84 1.21 -13.59 -6.08
C GLU A 84 1.02 -14.60 -4.94
N ASP A 85 1.20 -14.18 -3.68
CA ASP A 85 0.87 -14.98 -2.49
C ASP A 85 -0.67 -15.06 -2.33
N THR A 86 -1.30 -15.98 -3.05
CA THR A 86 -2.76 -16.13 -3.06
C THR A 86 -3.26 -16.85 -1.81
N MET A 87 -4.41 -16.41 -1.30
CA MET A 87 -5.12 -17.11 -0.22
C MET A 87 -5.58 -18.50 -0.69
N ASP A 88 -5.58 -19.48 0.20
CA ASP A 88 -6.12 -20.81 -0.07
C ASP A 88 -7.65 -20.77 -0.22
N THR A 89 -8.08 -20.48 -1.44
CA THR A 89 -9.50 -20.43 -1.79
C THR A 89 -10.15 -21.79 -1.84
N ILE A 90 -9.38 -22.88 -2.01
CA ILE A 90 -9.92 -24.24 -2.14
C ILE A 90 -10.50 -24.64 -0.79
N ARG A 91 -9.67 -24.59 0.26
CA ARG A 91 -10.08 -24.93 1.62
C ARG A 91 -11.29 -24.11 2.09
N LEU A 92 -11.27 -22.79 1.87
CA LEU A 92 -12.38 -21.90 2.23
C LEU A 92 -13.66 -22.22 1.45
N SER A 93 -13.54 -22.60 0.17
CA SER A 93 -14.69 -22.92 -0.68
C SER A 93 -15.36 -24.24 -0.33
N GLU A 94 -14.64 -25.16 0.32
CA GLU A 94 -15.15 -26.48 0.73
C GLU A 94 -15.68 -26.46 2.17
N GLU A 95 -14.89 -25.93 3.11
CA GLU A 95 -15.20 -26.02 4.54
C GLU A 95 -16.33 -25.06 4.97
N ILE A 96 -16.42 -23.85 4.39
CA ILE A 96 -17.46 -22.87 4.77
C ILE A 96 -18.88 -23.36 4.43
N PRO A 97 -19.18 -23.83 3.20
CA PRO A 97 -20.50 -24.40 2.92
C PRO A 97 -20.83 -25.63 3.78
N GLU A 98 -19.84 -26.46 4.11
CA GLU A 98 -20.06 -27.61 5.01
C GLU A 98 -20.50 -27.14 6.41
N MET A 99 -19.87 -26.10 6.95
CA MET A 99 -20.31 -25.49 8.22
C MET A 99 -21.70 -24.86 8.11
N GLU A 100 -21.99 -24.13 7.03
CA GLU A 100 -23.32 -23.53 6.81
C GLU A 100 -24.42 -24.59 6.74
N THR A 101 -24.20 -25.66 5.97
CA THR A 101 -25.18 -26.75 5.79
C THR A 101 -25.39 -27.57 7.07
N THR A 102 -24.33 -27.79 7.85
CA THR A 102 -24.45 -28.47 9.15
C THR A 102 -25.23 -27.62 10.15
N LEU A 103 -24.98 -26.31 10.22
CA LEU A 103 -25.76 -25.40 11.06
C LEU A 103 -27.23 -25.31 10.63
N GLU A 104 -27.51 -25.23 9.33
CA GLU A 104 -28.88 -25.23 8.80
C GLU A 104 -29.62 -26.53 9.18
N ALA A 105 -28.98 -27.69 9.05
CA ALA A 105 -29.55 -28.97 9.46
C ALA A 105 -29.81 -29.05 10.98
N LEU A 106 -28.94 -28.44 11.79
CA LEU A 106 -29.13 -28.35 13.24
C LEU A 106 -30.32 -27.44 13.60
N ASP A 107 -30.44 -26.29 12.95
CA ASP A 107 -31.54 -25.33 13.15
C ASP A 107 -32.90 -25.94 12.75
N GLU A 108 -32.98 -26.61 11.60
CA GLU A 108 -34.17 -27.35 11.17
C GLU A 108 -34.57 -28.44 12.19
N ARG A 109 -33.57 -29.14 12.75
CA ARG A 109 -33.81 -30.20 13.72
C ARG A 109 -34.31 -29.66 15.06
N ILE A 110 -33.84 -28.50 15.50
CA ILE A 110 -34.31 -27.84 16.73
C ILE A 110 -35.77 -27.37 16.57
N LYS A 111 -36.13 -26.85 15.40
CA LYS A 111 -37.50 -26.39 15.08
C LYS A 111 -38.52 -27.52 15.05
N THR A 112 -38.08 -28.75 14.82
CA THR A 112 -38.98 -29.91 14.79
C THR A 112 -39.29 -30.36 16.23
N PRO A 113 -40.54 -30.26 16.71
CA PRO A 113 -40.89 -30.61 18.08
C PRO A 113 -40.73 -32.13 18.28
N ASN A 114 -39.64 -32.53 18.93
CA ASN A 114 -39.38 -33.91 19.27
C ASN A 114 -39.32 -34.05 20.79
N THR A 115 -40.14 -34.93 21.34
CA THR A 115 -40.41 -35.02 22.79
C THR A 115 -39.37 -35.81 23.58
N GLN A 116 -38.28 -36.28 22.96
CA GLN A 116 -37.25 -37.09 23.61
C GLN A 116 -35.83 -36.61 23.27
N PHE A 117 -35.40 -35.48 23.86
CA PHE A 117 -33.98 -35.12 23.89
C PHE A 117 -33.27 -35.86 25.02
N ASN A 118 -32.36 -36.76 24.68
CA ASN A 118 -31.47 -37.44 25.63
C ASN A 118 -30.21 -36.57 25.85
N PHE A 119 -29.68 -36.52 27.08
CA PHE A 119 -28.42 -35.82 27.39
C PHE A 119 -27.26 -36.18 26.45
N ARG A 120 -27.20 -37.44 25.97
CA ARG A 120 -26.20 -37.87 24.99
C ARG A 120 -26.32 -37.13 23.65
N TYR A 121 -27.54 -36.79 23.24
CA TYR A 121 -27.79 -36.02 22.02
C TYR A 121 -27.35 -34.56 22.20
N ILE A 122 -27.69 -33.93 23.33
CA ILE A 122 -27.26 -32.56 23.64
C ILE A 122 -25.72 -32.48 23.67
N PHE A 123 -25.05 -33.46 24.29
CA PHE A 123 -23.59 -33.50 24.31
C PHE A 123 -22.96 -33.70 22.92
N ALA A 124 -23.62 -34.44 22.03
CA ALA A 124 -23.16 -34.59 20.65
C ALA A 124 -23.31 -33.28 19.87
N LEU A 125 -24.42 -32.56 20.06
CA LEU A 125 -24.64 -31.24 19.46
C LEU A 125 -23.60 -30.22 19.92
N ASP A 126 -23.36 -30.14 21.23
CA ASP A 126 -22.36 -29.26 21.81
C ASP A 126 -20.96 -29.49 21.19
N LYS A 127 -20.56 -30.76 21.05
CA LYS A 127 -19.29 -31.11 20.38
C LYS A 127 -19.23 -30.68 18.92
N ILE A 128 -20.33 -30.80 18.18
CA ILE A 128 -20.40 -30.36 16.78
C ILE A 128 -20.25 -28.85 16.71
N LEU A 129 -20.97 -28.11 17.55
CA LEU A 129 -20.91 -26.64 17.60
C LEU A 129 -19.50 -26.15 17.97
N VAL A 130 -18.87 -26.74 18.99
CA VAL A 130 -17.47 -26.42 19.36
C VAL A 130 -16.53 -26.69 18.19
N SER A 131 -16.68 -27.83 17.49
CA SER A 131 -15.84 -28.14 16.33
C SER A 131 -16.05 -27.16 15.17
N ILE A 132 -17.28 -26.73 14.91
CA ILE A 132 -17.59 -25.71 13.89
C ILE A 132 -17.00 -24.37 14.29
N GLN A 133 -17.13 -23.98 15.57
CA GLN A 133 -16.56 -22.73 16.07
C GLN A 133 -15.04 -22.70 15.91
N GLU A 134 -14.34 -23.76 16.32
CA GLU A 134 -12.88 -23.86 16.19
C GLU A 134 -12.42 -23.73 14.73
N LYS A 135 -13.10 -24.44 13.80
CA LYS A 135 -12.81 -24.33 12.37
C LYS A 135 -13.09 -22.93 11.83
N ASN A 136 -14.22 -22.34 12.21
CA ASN A 136 -14.60 -20.99 11.78
C ASN A 136 -13.59 -19.95 12.27
N GLU A 137 -13.12 -20.03 13.52
CA GLU A 137 -12.07 -19.16 14.06
C GLU A 137 -10.73 -19.34 13.36
N GLU A 138 -10.38 -20.56 12.96
CA GLU A 138 -9.16 -20.82 12.18
C GLU A 138 -9.23 -20.16 10.81
N LEU A 139 -10.32 -20.39 10.07
CA LEU A 139 -10.53 -19.82 8.74
C LEU A 139 -10.68 -18.29 8.78
N ASP A 140 -11.30 -17.74 9.82
CA ASP A 140 -11.43 -16.29 10.01
C ASP A 140 -10.07 -15.62 10.20
N LYS A 141 -9.16 -16.23 10.97
CA LYS A 141 -7.77 -15.73 11.10
C LYS A 141 -7.05 -15.69 9.75
N ILE A 142 -7.27 -16.70 8.90
CA ILE A 142 -6.66 -16.75 7.55
C ILE A 142 -7.23 -15.62 6.67
N ALA A 143 -8.56 -15.49 6.63
CA ALA A 143 -9.25 -14.47 5.83
C ALA A 143 -8.89 -13.05 6.29
N GLN A 144 -8.95 -12.79 7.60
CA GLN A 144 -8.61 -11.49 8.20
C GLN A 144 -7.13 -11.16 7.97
N GLY A 145 -6.23 -12.12 8.17
CA GLY A 145 -4.80 -11.93 7.93
C GLY A 145 -4.50 -11.54 6.47
N LYS A 146 -5.24 -12.10 5.50
CA LYS A 146 -5.12 -11.71 4.09
C LYS A 146 -5.70 -10.31 3.84
N LEU A 147 -6.88 -9.98 4.39
CA LEU A 147 -7.49 -8.66 4.26
C LEU A 147 -6.57 -7.56 4.79
N ASP A 148 -5.98 -7.75 5.98
CA ASP A 148 -5.06 -6.79 6.57
C ASP A 148 -3.83 -6.55 5.68
N ARG A 149 -3.31 -7.61 5.04
CA ARG A 149 -2.21 -7.49 4.06
C ARG A 149 -2.65 -6.70 2.83
N LEU A 150 -3.79 -7.04 2.25
CA LEU A 150 -4.33 -6.35 1.07
C LEU A 150 -4.60 -4.87 1.33
N GLN A 151 -5.13 -4.53 2.51
CA GLN A 151 -5.36 -3.14 2.92
C GLN A 151 -4.06 -2.34 3.04
N ARG A 152 -2.98 -2.96 3.54
CA ARG A 152 -1.65 -2.32 3.55
C ARG A 152 -1.13 -2.06 2.14
N LEU A 153 -1.27 -3.04 1.24
CA LEU A 153 -0.87 -2.90 -0.17
C LEU A 153 -1.69 -1.81 -0.88
N ASP A 154 -2.98 -1.72 -0.60
CA ASP A 154 -3.88 -0.69 -1.17
C ASP A 154 -3.45 0.72 -0.73
N SER A 155 -3.14 0.89 0.56
CA SER A 155 -2.61 2.16 1.09
C SER A 155 -1.31 2.56 0.40
N LEU A 156 -0.39 1.61 0.19
CA LEU A 156 0.86 1.86 -0.54
C LEU A 156 0.58 2.24 -2.00
N LEU A 157 -0.33 1.53 -2.68
CA LEU A 157 -0.68 1.80 -4.07
C LEU A 157 -1.35 3.18 -4.22
N LYS A 158 -2.23 3.56 -3.29
CA LYS A 158 -2.86 4.90 -3.23
C LYS A 158 -1.83 6.00 -3.01
N THR A 159 -0.83 5.76 -2.16
CA THR A 159 0.29 6.70 -1.94
C THR A 159 1.08 6.90 -3.23
N ILE A 160 1.34 5.83 -3.99
CA ILE A 160 2.01 5.93 -5.30
C ILE A 160 1.13 6.71 -6.28
N LYS A 161 -0.15 6.33 -6.45
CA LYS A 161 -1.08 6.96 -7.41
C LYS A 161 -1.33 8.44 -7.13
N SER A 162 -1.33 8.84 -5.86
CA SER A 162 -1.58 10.24 -5.45
C SER A 162 -0.35 11.14 -5.53
N ASP A 163 0.85 10.59 -5.79
CA ASP A 163 2.04 11.43 -5.92
C ASP A 163 1.96 12.30 -7.20
N LYS A 164 2.38 13.55 -7.06
CA LYS A 164 2.50 14.52 -8.16
C LYS A 164 3.38 14.00 -9.31
N PHE A 165 4.22 12.98 -9.10
CA PHE A 165 5.03 12.31 -10.12
C PHE A 165 4.27 12.01 -11.42
N PHE A 166 3.05 11.47 -11.33
CA PHE A 166 2.28 11.10 -12.53
C PHE A 166 1.66 12.29 -13.28
N LEU A 167 1.67 13.49 -12.67
CA LEU A 167 1.23 14.73 -13.29
C LEU A 167 2.30 15.35 -14.18
N PHE A 168 3.54 14.88 -14.14
CA PHE A 168 4.64 15.42 -14.92
C PHE A 168 5.02 14.48 -16.07
N LYS A 169 5.20 15.05 -17.26
CA LYS A 169 5.71 14.39 -18.47
C LYS A 169 6.99 15.07 -18.92
N ILE A 170 7.85 14.35 -19.63
CA ILE A 170 8.98 14.99 -20.31
C ILE A 170 8.44 15.67 -21.58
N ARG A 171 8.75 16.96 -21.76
CA ARG A 171 8.33 17.78 -22.91
C ARG A 171 8.77 17.16 -24.23
N ASP A 172 10.01 16.67 -24.26
CA ASP A 172 10.61 16.07 -25.43
C ASP A 172 10.98 14.61 -25.16
N SER A 173 10.01 13.73 -25.40
CA SER A 173 10.19 12.28 -25.28
C SER A 173 11.21 11.70 -26.27
N THR A 174 11.60 12.46 -27.31
CA THR A 174 12.61 12.00 -28.28
C THR A 174 14.03 11.97 -27.70
N LEU A 175 14.28 12.77 -26.66
CA LEU A 175 15.57 12.83 -25.98
C LEU A 175 15.76 11.69 -24.97
N LEU A 176 14.66 11.14 -24.44
CA LEU A 176 14.66 10.06 -23.45
C LEU A 176 13.50 9.07 -23.72
N PRO A 177 13.50 8.39 -24.88
CA PRO A 177 12.38 7.53 -25.29
C PRO A 177 12.20 6.32 -24.37
N SER A 178 13.31 5.72 -23.92
CA SER A 178 13.28 4.58 -22.99
C SER A 178 12.62 4.94 -21.65
N TYR A 179 12.90 6.13 -21.12
CA TYR A 179 12.31 6.58 -19.87
C TYR A 179 10.82 6.92 -20.01
N ALA A 180 10.41 7.48 -21.15
CA ALA A 180 9.00 7.72 -21.43
C ALA A 180 8.21 6.39 -21.50
N GLU A 181 8.79 5.36 -22.12
CA GLU A 181 8.24 4.01 -22.15
C GLU A 181 8.15 3.40 -20.75
N GLU A 182 9.21 3.51 -19.94
CA GLU A 182 9.23 3.03 -18.55
C GLU A 182 8.12 3.66 -17.69
N ILE A 183 7.86 4.97 -17.84
CA ILE A 183 6.76 5.63 -17.11
C ILE A 183 5.40 5.10 -17.58
N GLN A 184 5.20 4.90 -18.88
CA GLN A 184 3.95 4.36 -19.40
C GLN A 184 3.71 2.93 -18.91
N ASN A 185 4.76 2.10 -18.96
CA ASN A 185 4.73 0.75 -18.41
C ASN A 185 4.43 0.76 -16.91
N LEU A 186 5.03 1.68 -16.15
CA LEU A 186 4.75 1.85 -14.73
C LEU A 186 3.28 2.26 -14.49
N LYS A 187 2.74 3.20 -15.27
CA LYS A 187 1.31 3.59 -15.19
C LYS A 187 0.40 2.39 -15.47
N PHE A 188 0.66 1.64 -16.53
CA PHE A 188 -0.10 0.44 -16.86
C PHE A 188 -0.02 -0.63 -15.76
N ASN A 189 1.18 -0.89 -15.25
CA ASN A 189 1.41 -1.85 -14.18
C ASN A 189 0.64 -1.45 -12.91
N ILE A 190 0.65 -0.17 -12.53
CA ILE A 190 -0.12 0.33 -11.39
C ILE A 190 -1.62 0.09 -11.57
N HIS A 191 -2.17 0.34 -12.76
CA HIS A 191 -3.57 0.05 -13.05
C HIS A 191 -3.90 -1.45 -13.02
N ALA A 192 -2.99 -2.29 -13.51
CA ALA A 192 -3.14 -3.74 -13.43
C ALA A 192 -3.11 -4.24 -11.98
N LEU A 193 -2.20 -3.71 -11.16
CA LEU A 193 -2.11 -4.02 -9.72
C LEU A 193 -3.36 -3.58 -8.96
N ASP A 194 -3.89 -2.40 -9.26
CA ASP A 194 -5.14 -1.89 -8.68
C ASP A 194 -6.31 -2.84 -8.96
N SER A 195 -6.42 -3.29 -10.21
CA SER A 195 -7.46 -4.23 -10.64
C SER A 195 -7.29 -5.61 -9.98
N ALA A 196 -6.06 -6.09 -9.84
CA ALA A 196 -5.75 -7.36 -9.19
C ALA A 196 -6.03 -7.32 -7.69
N LEU A 197 -5.61 -6.24 -7.01
CA LEU A 197 -5.83 -6.02 -5.60
C LEU A 197 -7.33 -6.00 -5.29
N TYR A 198 -8.10 -5.20 -6.04
CA TYR A 198 -9.55 -5.11 -5.86
C TYR A 198 -10.24 -6.48 -5.99
N ARG A 199 -9.81 -7.31 -6.96
CA ARG A 199 -10.35 -8.68 -7.11
C ARG A 199 -10.04 -9.55 -5.91
N GLN A 200 -8.81 -9.52 -5.40
CA GLN A 200 -8.43 -10.32 -4.22
C GLN A 200 -9.16 -9.85 -2.96
N GLU A 201 -9.29 -8.53 -2.78
CA GLU A 201 -10.01 -7.93 -1.66
C GLU A 201 -11.48 -8.36 -1.68
N LEU A 202 -12.13 -8.32 -2.83
CA LEU A 202 -13.51 -8.74 -3.00
C LEU A 202 -13.70 -10.24 -2.70
N ILE A 203 -12.76 -11.09 -3.10
CA ILE A 203 -12.80 -12.52 -2.77
C ILE A 203 -12.65 -12.73 -1.26
N ALA A 204 -11.65 -12.08 -0.64
CA ALA A 204 -11.41 -12.21 0.80
C ALA A 204 -12.59 -11.68 1.63
N ALA A 205 -13.17 -10.54 1.24
CA ALA A 205 -14.34 -9.96 1.88
C ALA A 205 -15.58 -10.87 1.77
N ARG A 206 -15.76 -11.57 0.65
CA ARG A 206 -16.84 -12.56 0.51
C ARG A 206 -16.70 -13.72 1.49
N PHE A 207 -15.50 -14.26 1.65
CA PHE A 207 -15.26 -15.34 2.62
C PHE A 207 -15.42 -14.85 4.05
N GLN A 208 -14.89 -13.67 4.38
CA GLN A 208 -15.09 -13.02 5.68
C GLN A 208 -16.59 -12.86 6.00
N ALA A 209 -17.40 -12.41 5.03
CA ALA A 209 -18.83 -12.21 5.25
C ALA A 209 -19.56 -13.53 5.53
N ARG A 210 -19.15 -14.62 4.86
CA ARG A 210 -19.71 -15.96 5.11
C ARG A 210 -19.28 -16.53 6.46
N LEU A 211 -18.01 -16.37 6.83
CA LEU A 211 -17.52 -16.76 8.17
C LEU A 211 -18.24 -15.97 9.27
N SER A 212 -18.47 -14.67 9.05
CA SER A 212 -19.27 -13.85 9.97
C SER A 212 -20.71 -14.36 10.09
N LYS A 213 -21.32 -14.82 8.99
CA LYS A 213 -22.65 -15.44 9.01
C LYS A 213 -22.64 -16.72 9.87
N VAL A 214 -21.62 -17.57 9.74
CA VAL A 214 -21.45 -18.77 10.58
C VAL A 214 -21.35 -18.37 12.06
N THR A 215 -20.53 -17.37 12.39
CA THR A 215 -20.40 -16.85 13.76
C THR A 215 -21.72 -16.33 14.35
N ILE A 216 -22.55 -15.66 13.54
CA ILE A 216 -23.86 -15.13 14.00
C ILE A 216 -24.88 -16.25 14.23
N THR A 217 -24.73 -17.38 13.53
CA THR A 217 -25.67 -18.50 13.58
C THR A 217 -25.35 -19.47 14.73
N LEU A 218 -24.10 -19.50 15.18
CA LEU A 218 -23.65 -20.19 16.41
C LEU A 218 -24.21 -19.51 17.67
#